data_AF-A0A2V8UMJ9-F1
#
_entry.id   AF-A0A2V8UMJ9-F1
#
_cell.length_a   1.000
_cell.length_b   1.000
_cell.length_c   1.000
_cell.angle_alpha   90.00
_cell.angle_beta   90.00
_cell.angle_gamma   90.00
#
_symmetry.space_group_name_H-M   'P 1'
#
loop_
_entity.id
_entity.type
_entity.pdbx_description
1 polymer ?
#
loop_
_entity_poly.entity_id
_entity_poly.type
_entity_poly.pdbx_seq_one_letter_code
_entity_poly.pdbx_strand_id
1 'polypeptide(L)'
;EVSYLLDPQMRTAQKVPLVKDKFFATDKAGRGTQAFMIRRGVAAGSISAEGKGAMAVAEGTFELPIAKGAAPDVKSEPLGKQTIEGVAAEGTRSTVTIPAGVIGNELPIQSVSERWYSPELQTIVMTKRSDPRFGETVYRLTNIQRTEQPSSLFEVPADYTMRDDMTIINEKMNRARKLADEGK
;
A
#
# COMPACT_ATOMS: atom_id res chain seq x y z
N GLU A 1 -10.62 -16.09 11.08
CA GLU A 1 -9.37 -15.31 11.09
C GLU A 1 -9.41 -14.39 12.30
N VAL A 2 -8.34 -14.34 13.08
CA VAL A 2 -8.21 -13.51 14.29
C VAL A 2 -7.03 -12.59 14.04
N SER A 3 -7.23 -11.28 14.15
CA SER A 3 -6.17 -10.30 13.96
C SER A 3 -5.67 -9.82 15.31
N TYR A 4 -4.37 -9.65 15.45
CA TYR A 4 -3.74 -9.11 16.66
C TYR A 4 -3.13 -7.74 16.35
N LEU A 5 -3.35 -6.78 17.24
CA LEU A 5 -2.62 -5.51 17.25
C LEU A 5 -1.50 -5.63 18.29
N LEU A 6 -0.26 -5.46 17.86
CA LEU A 6 0.92 -5.52 18.72
C LEU A 6 1.34 -4.09 19.08
N ASP A 7 1.59 -3.84 20.36
CA ASP A 7 2.30 -2.66 20.86
C ASP A 7 3.72 -3.08 21.28
N PRO A 8 4.75 -2.78 20.47
CA PRO A 8 6.13 -3.15 20.77
C PRO A 8 6.74 -2.41 21.95
N GLN A 9 6.25 -1.20 22.26
CA GLN A 9 6.81 -0.38 23.34
C GLN A 9 6.35 -0.91 24.69
N MET A 10 5.08 -1.27 24.79
CA MET A 10 4.50 -1.83 26.03
C MET A 10 4.56 -3.35 26.10
N ARG A 11 5.02 -4.03 25.03
CA ARG A 11 4.95 -5.49 24.87
C ARG A 11 3.56 -6.03 25.20
N THR A 12 2.55 -5.41 24.60
CA THR A 12 1.14 -5.83 24.79
C THR A 12 0.53 -6.23 23.46
N ALA A 13 -0.26 -7.29 23.44
CA ALA A 13 -1.00 -7.73 22.27
C ALA A 13 -2.50 -7.61 22.54
N GLN A 14 -3.24 -6.98 21.63
CA GLN A 14 -4.69 -6.91 21.70
C GLN A 14 -5.30 -7.82 20.63
N LYS A 15 -6.22 -8.70 21.03
CA LYS A 15 -7.03 -9.45 20.09
C LYS A 15 -8.08 -8.52 19.51
N VAL A 16 -8.02 -8.27 18.21
CA VAL A 16 -9.01 -7.44 17.52
C VAL A 16 -10.03 -8.39 16.89
N PRO A 17 -11.30 -8.42 17.35
CA PRO A 17 -12.32 -9.13 16.62
C PRO A 17 -12.41 -8.52 15.21
N LEU A 18 -12.46 -9.37 14.18
CA LEU A 18 -12.87 -8.96 12.84
C LEU A 18 -14.34 -8.56 12.93
N VAL A 19 -14.60 -7.34 13.39
CA VAL A 19 -15.93 -6.80 13.34
C VAL A 19 -16.20 -6.49 11.88
N LYS A 20 -17.03 -7.34 11.25
CA LYS A 20 -17.65 -7.04 9.95
C LYS A 20 -18.72 -5.96 10.19
N ASP A 21 -18.30 -4.80 10.67
CA ASP A 21 -19.20 -3.71 10.96
C ASP A 21 -19.82 -3.20 9.65
N LYS A 22 -21.13 -3.43 9.50
CA LYS A 22 -21.95 -2.68 8.56
C LYS A 22 -22.08 -1.27 9.14
N PHE A 23 -21.27 -0.34 8.63
CA PHE A 23 -21.47 1.07 8.94
C PHE A 23 -22.70 1.57 8.19
N PHE A 24 -23.72 2.00 8.93
CA PHE A 24 -24.85 2.75 8.39
C PHE A 24 -24.48 4.24 8.38
N ALA A 25 -24.23 4.80 7.21
CA ALA A 25 -24.18 6.25 7.06
C ALA A 25 -25.61 6.76 6.84
N THR A 26 -26.08 7.65 7.71
CA THR A 26 -27.25 8.47 7.41
C THR A 26 -26.75 9.75 6.74
N ASP A 27 -27.40 10.18 5.66
CA ASP A 27 -27.16 11.50 5.11
C ASP A 27 -27.70 12.57 6.08
N LYS A 28 -27.24 13.83 5.92
CA LYS A 28 -27.71 14.98 6.71
C LYS A 28 -29.21 15.31 6.49
N ALA A 29 -29.93 14.54 5.67
CA ALA A 29 -31.36 14.71 5.39
C ALA A 29 -32.23 13.54 5.91
N GLY A 30 -31.63 12.56 6.60
CA GLY A 30 -32.36 11.45 7.25
C GLY A 30 -33.12 10.54 6.28
N ARG A 31 -32.71 10.46 5.01
CA ARG A 31 -33.44 9.66 4.00
C ARG A 31 -32.49 8.84 3.13
N GLY A 32 -32.07 7.69 3.66
CA GLY A 32 -31.56 6.59 2.85
C GLY A 32 -30.49 5.76 3.56
N THR A 33 -30.88 4.60 4.09
CA THR A 33 -29.96 3.58 4.60
C THR A 33 -29.36 2.80 3.43
N GLN A 34 -28.09 3.02 3.11
CA GLN A 34 -27.31 2.08 2.29
C GLN A 34 -26.09 1.59 3.07
N ALA A 35 -25.92 0.27 3.13
CA ALA A 35 -24.81 -0.39 3.79
C ALA A 35 -23.59 -0.40 2.87
N PHE A 36 -22.48 0.20 3.30
CA PHE A 36 -21.19 0.10 2.60
C PHE A 36 -20.25 -0.85 3.35
N MET A 37 -19.63 -1.79 2.64
CA MET A 37 -18.49 -2.56 3.16
C MET A 37 -17.21 -1.77 2.92
N ILE A 38 -16.60 -1.24 3.99
CA ILE A 38 -15.24 -0.69 3.92
C ILE A 38 -14.31 -1.63 4.69
N ARG A 39 -13.30 -2.19 4.02
CA ARG A 39 -12.17 -2.85 4.69
C ARG A 39 -11.38 -1.77 5.42
N ARG A 40 -11.38 -1.78 6.76
CA ARG A 40 -10.62 -0.83 7.58
C ARG A 40 -9.12 -1.16 7.53
N GLY A 41 -8.47 -0.77 6.44
CA GLY A 41 -7.03 -0.46 6.44
C GLY A 41 -6.85 0.95 7.00
N VAL A 42 -5.81 1.15 7.81
CA VAL A 42 -5.48 2.47 8.36
C VAL A 42 -5.19 3.43 7.21
N ALA A 43 -6.09 4.40 6.99
CA ALA A 43 -5.86 5.53 6.11
C ALA A 43 -6.32 6.80 6.83
N ALA A 44 -5.35 7.64 7.20
CA ALA A 44 -5.60 9.07 7.31
C ALA A 44 -5.82 9.59 5.88
N GLY A 45 -7.07 9.84 5.50
CA GLY A 45 -7.42 10.36 4.19
C GLY A 45 -8.93 10.36 3.97
N SER A 46 -9.51 11.55 3.87
CA SER A 46 -10.91 11.76 3.50
C SER A 46 -11.17 11.31 2.06
N ILE A 47 -12.12 10.40 1.88
CA ILE A 47 -12.65 9.96 0.57
C ILE A 47 -13.81 10.89 0.16
N SER A 48 -13.60 11.68 -0.89
CA SER A 48 -14.67 12.31 -1.67
C SER A 48 -15.01 11.37 -2.82
N ALA A 49 -16.29 11.02 -2.95
CA ALA A 49 -16.77 10.06 -3.94
C ALA A 49 -17.31 10.78 -5.17
N GLU A 50 -16.67 10.58 -6.32
CA GLU A 50 -17.31 10.67 -7.64
C GLU A 50 -16.41 10.03 -8.72
N GLY A 51 -16.95 9.06 -9.47
CA GLY A 51 -16.48 8.74 -10.82
C GLY A 51 -15.57 7.51 -11.03
N LYS A 52 -16.19 6.45 -11.57
CA LYS A 52 -15.66 5.31 -12.35
C LYS A 52 -14.17 5.31 -12.75
N GLY A 53 -13.44 4.26 -12.37
CA GLY A 53 -12.20 3.82 -13.01
C GLY A 53 -11.22 3.15 -12.03
N ALA A 54 -10.81 1.92 -12.32
CA ALA A 54 -9.95 1.11 -11.45
C ALA A 54 -8.62 1.81 -11.10
N MET A 55 -8.30 1.85 -9.81
CA MET A 55 -7.07 2.44 -9.28
C MET A 55 -5.93 1.42 -9.42
N ALA A 56 -5.12 1.56 -10.46
CA ALA A 56 -3.82 0.89 -10.52
C ALA A 56 -2.91 1.57 -9.49
N VAL A 57 -2.44 0.80 -8.50
CA VAL A 57 -1.37 1.20 -7.59
C VAL A 57 -0.09 1.40 -8.41
N ALA A 58 0.21 2.66 -8.72
CA ALA A 58 1.47 3.07 -9.32
C ALA A 58 2.45 3.41 -8.18
N GLU A 59 3.19 2.42 -7.71
CA GLU A 59 4.38 2.69 -6.90
C GLU A 59 5.53 3.08 -7.84
N GLY A 60 5.94 4.35 -7.78
CA GLY A 60 7.19 4.84 -8.37
C GLY A 60 7.12 5.73 -9.62
N THR A 61 5.95 6.26 -10.01
CA THR A 61 5.87 7.27 -11.08
C THR A 61 6.29 8.65 -10.55
N PHE A 62 7.50 9.08 -10.89
CA PHE A 62 7.88 10.49 -10.77
C PHE A 62 7.11 11.25 -11.85
N GLU A 63 5.98 11.86 -11.48
CA GLU A 63 5.22 12.73 -12.37
C GLU A 63 6.06 13.98 -12.68
N LEU A 64 6.52 14.10 -13.91
CA LEU A 64 6.93 15.41 -14.43
C LEU A 64 5.67 16.26 -14.57
N PRO A 65 5.67 17.53 -14.17
CA PRO A 65 4.55 18.43 -14.44
C PRO A 65 4.56 18.73 -15.94
N ILE A 66 3.97 17.84 -16.74
CA ILE A 66 3.69 18.11 -18.15
C ILE A 66 2.47 19.02 -18.15
N ALA A 67 2.62 20.20 -18.76
CA ALA A 67 1.53 21.16 -18.92
C ALA A 67 0.26 20.46 -19.42
N LYS A 68 -0.87 20.78 -18.78
CA LYS A 68 -2.22 20.28 -19.07
C LYS A 68 -2.43 20.15 -20.59
N GLY A 69 -2.39 18.93 -21.12
CA GLY A 69 -2.86 18.63 -22.49
C GLY A 69 -1.94 17.83 -23.41
N ALA A 70 -0.64 17.67 -23.11
CA ALA A 70 0.23 16.81 -23.91
C ALA A 70 0.46 15.48 -23.17
N ALA A 71 -0.15 14.38 -23.66
CA ALA A 71 0.24 13.06 -23.20
C ALA A 71 1.72 12.85 -23.55
N PRO A 72 2.57 12.38 -22.61
CA PRO A 72 3.94 12.03 -22.95
C PRO A 72 3.95 11.00 -24.08
N ASP A 73 4.89 11.12 -25.02
CA ASP A 73 5.10 10.09 -26.04
C ASP A 73 5.70 8.86 -25.35
N VAL A 74 4.83 7.88 -25.05
CA VAL A 74 5.18 6.64 -24.36
C VAL A 74 5.11 5.49 -25.35
N LYS A 75 6.28 4.90 -25.65
CA LYS A 75 6.38 3.67 -26.44
C LYS A 75 6.52 2.47 -25.50
N SER A 76 5.68 1.45 -25.66
CA SER A 76 5.76 0.21 -24.88
C SER A 76 6.15 -0.97 -25.77
N GLU A 77 7.10 -1.79 -25.31
CA GLU A 77 7.66 -2.92 -26.04
C GLU A 77 7.77 -4.15 -25.12
N PRO A 78 7.30 -5.33 -25.53
CA PRO A 78 7.52 -6.55 -24.76
C PRO A 78 8.99 -6.99 -24.86
N LEU A 79 9.60 -7.32 -23.72
CA LEU A 79 10.96 -7.88 -23.64
C LEU A 79 10.97 -9.41 -23.63
N GLY A 80 9.80 -10.04 -23.48
CA GLY A 80 9.66 -11.49 -23.41
C GLY A 80 9.74 -12.03 -21.99
N LYS A 81 10.24 -13.26 -21.83
CA LYS A 81 10.30 -13.96 -20.54
C LYS A 81 11.75 -14.10 -20.07
N GLN A 82 11.97 -13.89 -18.77
CA GLN A 82 13.25 -14.10 -18.12
C GLN A 82 13.04 -14.69 -16.72
N THR A 83 13.97 -15.53 -16.28
CA THR A 83 14.01 -16.01 -14.90
C THR A 83 14.77 -15.02 -14.02
N ILE A 84 14.14 -14.55 -12.93
CA ILE A 84 14.72 -13.63 -11.95
C ILE A 84 14.51 -14.25 -10.56
N GLU A 85 15.58 -14.42 -9.78
CA GLU A 85 15.55 -15.09 -8.47
C GLU A 85 14.87 -16.47 -8.49
N GLY A 86 15.07 -17.23 -9.58
CA GLY A 86 14.45 -18.55 -9.76
C GLY A 86 12.98 -18.54 -10.15
N VAL A 87 12.38 -17.37 -10.38
CA VAL A 87 10.98 -17.20 -10.75
C VAL A 87 10.85 -16.70 -12.19
N ALA A 88 9.89 -17.25 -12.94
CA ALA A 88 9.60 -16.78 -14.29
C ALA A 88 8.92 -15.40 -14.23
N ALA A 89 9.44 -14.45 -15.00
CA ALA A 89 8.92 -13.10 -15.12
C ALA A 89 8.79 -12.67 -16.59
N GLU A 90 7.76 -11.87 -16.86
CA GLU A 90 7.47 -11.25 -18.14
C GLU A 90 7.93 -9.80 -18.10
N GLY A 91 8.78 -9.44 -19.06
CA GLY A 91 9.38 -8.11 -19.16
C GLY A 91 8.63 -7.21 -20.12
N THR A 92 8.41 -5.96 -19.71
CA THR A 92 7.91 -4.89 -20.56
C THR A 92 8.82 -3.68 -20.42
N ARG A 93 9.20 -3.09 -21.54
CA ARG A 93 9.95 -1.82 -21.61
C ARG A 93 9.00 -0.70 -22.00
N SER A 94 9.15 0.45 -21.36
CA SER A 94 8.47 1.68 -21.71
C SER A 94 9.49 2.79 -21.87
N THR A 95 9.48 3.45 -23.03
CA THR A 95 10.34 4.60 -23.33
C THR A 95 9.48 5.85 -23.39
N VAL A 96 9.84 6.85 -22.58
CA VAL A 96 9.20 8.16 -22.57
C VAL A 96 10.16 9.15 -23.21
N THR A 97 9.71 9.80 -24.29
CA THR A 97 10.50 10.82 -24.98
C THR A 97 10.00 12.21 -24.62
N ILE A 98 10.90 13.06 -24.14
CA ILE A 98 10.69 14.50 -23.95
C ILE A 98 11.35 15.19 -25.15
N PRO A 99 10.59 15.82 -26.06
CA PRO A 99 11.14 16.51 -27.22
C PRO A 99 12.12 17.64 -26.83
N ALA A 100 12.95 18.06 -27.79
CA ALA A 100 13.81 19.23 -27.62
C ALA A 100 12.98 20.49 -27.32
N GLY A 101 13.50 21.36 -26.46
CA GLY A 101 12.93 22.65 -26.10
C GLY A 101 11.81 22.62 -25.05
N VAL A 102 11.30 21.44 -24.65
CA VAL A 102 10.15 21.35 -23.72
C VAL A 102 10.52 21.73 -22.29
N ILE A 103 11.69 21.31 -21.82
CA ILE A 103 12.18 21.61 -20.46
C ILE A 103 13.49 22.38 -20.47
N GLY A 104 13.75 23.14 -21.55
CA GLY A 104 15.04 23.82 -21.77
C GLY A 104 16.17 22.89 -22.20
N ASN A 105 15.84 21.69 -22.69
CA ASN A 105 16.77 20.73 -23.27
C ASN A 105 17.02 21.01 -24.75
N GLU A 106 18.28 21.01 -25.20
CA GLU A 106 18.62 21.22 -26.62
C GLU A 106 18.36 19.98 -27.49
N LEU A 107 18.46 18.78 -26.91
CA LEU A 107 18.21 17.49 -27.57
C LEU A 107 17.06 16.74 -26.88
N PRO A 108 16.31 15.87 -27.58
CA PRO A 108 15.29 15.02 -26.96
C PRO A 108 15.87 14.14 -25.86
N ILE A 109 15.16 14.05 -24.73
CA ILE A 109 15.55 13.22 -23.58
C ILE A 109 14.67 11.97 -23.58
N GLN A 110 15.31 10.80 -23.57
CA GLN A 110 14.61 9.51 -23.50
C GLN A 110 14.82 8.91 -22.11
N SER A 111 13.72 8.68 -21.39
CA SER A 111 13.72 7.88 -20.16
C SER A 111 13.23 6.47 -20.49
N VAL A 112 14.02 5.46 -20.14
CA VAL A 112 13.67 4.04 -20.37
C VAL A 112 13.34 3.41 -19.02
N SER A 113 12.20 2.72 -18.97
CA SER A 113 11.75 1.96 -17.80
C SER A 113 11.48 0.52 -18.20
N GLU A 114 12.03 -0.43 -17.47
CA GLU A 114 11.79 -1.86 -17.62
C GLU A 114 11.06 -2.37 -16.39
N ARG A 115 10.04 -3.20 -16.60
CA ARG A 115 9.25 -3.84 -15.55
C ARG A 115 9.21 -5.34 -15.81
N TRP A 116 9.54 -6.11 -14.80
CA TRP A 116 9.51 -7.57 -14.81
C TRP A 116 8.47 -8.08 -13.83
N TYR A 117 7.37 -8.60 -14.36
CA TYR A 117 6.24 -9.08 -13.58
C TYR A 117 6.23 -10.61 -13.55
N SER A 118 6.11 -11.21 -12.37
CA SER A 118 5.91 -12.65 -12.24
C SER A 118 4.40 -12.95 -12.16
N PRO A 119 3.83 -13.66 -13.14
CA PRO A 119 2.43 -14.12 -13.06
C PRO A 119 2.19 -15.08 -11.90
N GLU A 120 3.21 -15.84 -11.51
CA GLU A 120 3.15 -16.85 -10.47
C GLU A 120 3.07 -16.22 -9.06
N LEU A 121 3.88 -15.20 -8.80
CA LEU A 121 3.85 -14.47 -7.52
C LEU A 121 2.86 -13.29 -7.51
N GLN A 122 2.27 -13.00 -8.67
CA GLN A 122 1.39 -11.85 -8.90
C GLN A 122 2.01 -10.50 -8.48
N THR A 123 3.33 -10.36 -8.64
CA THR A 123 4.08 -9.17 -8.21
C THR A 123 5.19 -8.80 -9.19
N ILE A 124 5.70 -7.58 -9.06
CA ILE A 124 6.87 -7.10 -9.81
C ILE A 124 8.13 -7.60 -9.10
N VAL A 125 8.95 -8.38 -9.80
CA VAL A 125 10.20 -8.91 -9.25
C VAL A 125 11.38 -7.99 -9.52
N MET A 126 11.31 -7.16 -10.57
CA MET A 126 12.32 -6.15 -10.86
C MET A 126 11.72 -4.96 -11.61
N THR A 127 12.16 -3.74 -11.27
CA THR A 127 12.06 -2.57 -12.15
C THR A 127 13.43 -1.95 -12.34
N LYS A 128 13.69 -1.45 -13.53
CA LYS A 128 14.90 -0.72 -13.85
C LYS A 128 14.52 0.53 -14.62
N ARG A 129 14.96 1.70 -14.15
CA ARG A 129 14.71 2.98 -14.80
C ARG A 129 16.03 3.67 -15.08
N SER A 130 16.19 4.15 -16.30
CA SER A 130 17.33 4.95 -16.75
C SER A 130 16.81 6.27 -17.29
N ASP A 131 17.17 7.37 -16.64
CA ASP A 131 16.85 8.73 -17.07
C ASP A 131 18.15 9.56 -17.10
N PRO A 132 18.53 10.16 -18.25
CA PRO A 132 19.74 10.98 -18.35
C PRO A 132 19.84 12.12 -17.32
N ARG A 133 18.71 12.57 -16.77
CA ARG A 133 18.66 13.67 -15.78
C ARG A 133 18.83 13.20 -14.34
N PHE A 134 18.41 11.98 -14.03
CA PHE A 134 18.33 11.46 -12.65
C PHE A 134 19.18 10.21 -12.43
N GLY A 135 19.81 9.68 -13.49
CA GLY A 135 20.63 8.47 -13.45
C GLY A 135 19.80 7.19 -13.56
N GLU A 136 20.32 6.12 -12.98
CA GLU A 136 19.73 4.80 -12.98
C GLU A 136 19.15 4.44 -11.61
N THR A 137 17.97 3.84 -11.58
CA THR A 137 17.34 3.29 -10.38
C THR A 137 16.89 1.88 -10.66
N VAL A 138 17.30 0.93 -9.81
CA VAL A 138 16.93 -0.48 -9.93
C VAL A 138 16.28 -0.93 -8.64
N TYR A 139 15.05 -1.43 -8.74
CA TYR A 139 14.38 -2.16 -7.68
C TYR A 139 14.40 -3.64 -8.05
N ARG A 140 14.81 -4.50 -7.13
CA ARG A 140 14.86 -5.94 -7.35
C ARG A 140 14.51 -6.66 -6.05
N LEU A 141 13.55 -7.58 -6.14
CA LEU A 141 13.33 -8.56 -5.09
C LEU A 141 14.51 -9.53 -5.07
N THR A 142 15.01 -9.86 -3.88
CA THR A 142 16.11 -10.81 -3.68
C THR A 142 15.72 -11.85 -2.64
N ASN A 143 16.34 -13.03 -2.68
CA ASN A 143 16.10 -14.11 -1.72
C ASN A 143 14.61 -14.49 -1.64
N ILE A 144 13.99 -14.72 -2.80
CA ILE A 144 12.58 -15.14 -2.87
C ILE A 144 12.48 -16.60 -2.39
N GLN A 145 11.88 -16.80 -1.22
CA GLN A 145 11.61 -18.13 -0.68
C GLN A 145 10.13 -18.46 -0.82
N ARG A 146 9.84 -19.57 -1.49
CA ARG A 146 8.49 -20.06 -1.78
C ARG A 146 8.02 -21.16 -0.83
N THR A 147 8.82 -21.46 0.19
CA THR A 147 8.49 -22.42 1.23
C THR A 147 7.56 -21.79 2.26
N GLU A 148 6.73 -22.61 2.88
CA GLU A 148 5.95 -22.21 4.06
C GLU A 148 6.91 -21.64 5.12
N GLN A 149 6.62 -20.44 5.59
CA GLN A 149 7.40 -19.81 6.65
C GLN A 149 6.93 -20.33 8.02
N PRO A 150 7.80 -20.42 9.02
CA PRO A 150 7.43 -20.98 10.32
C PRO A 150 6.31 -20.16 10.97
N SER A 151 5.29 -20.85 11.51
CA SER A 151 4.11 -20.21 12.13
C SER A 151 4.50 -19.25 13.26
N SER A 152 5.61 -19.52 13.94
CA SER A 152 6.15 -18.69 15.03
C SER A 152 6.48 -17.25 14.61
N LEU A 153 6.71 -16.96 13.32
CA LEU A 153 6.90 -15.59 12.83
C LEU A 153 5.59 -14.78 12.79
N PHE A 154 4.46 -15.49 12.79
CA PHE A 154 3.11 -14.91 12.72
C PHE A 154 2.36 -15.07 14.05
N GLU A 155 2.97 -15.72 15.03
CA GLU A 155 2.46 -15.83 16.38
C GLU A 155 2.93 -14.64 17.22
N VAL A 156 2.11 -14.27 18.21
CA VAL A 156 2.47 -13.24 19.18
C VAL A 156 3.63 -13.75 20.04
N PRO A 157 4.73 -13.01 20.18
CA PRO A 157 5.84 -13.44 21.02
C PRO A 157 5.41 -13.70 22.47
N ALA A 158 5.98 -14.70 23.12
CA ALA A 158 5.57 -15.17 24.45
C ALA A 158 5.75 -14.12 25.56
N ASP A 159 6.58 -13.10 25.35
CA ASP A 159 6.80 -12.00 26.28
C ASP A 159 5.77 -10.88 26.17
N TYR A 160 4.77 -11.02 25.27
CA TYR A 160 3.68 -10.06 25.15
C TYR A 160 2.53 -10.41 26.09
N THR A 161 2.10 -9.40 26.84
CA THR A 161 0.91 -9.51 27.69
C THR A 161 -0.34 -9.34 26.83
N MET A 162 -1.21 -10.34 26.80
CA MET A 162 -2.50 -10.22 26.13
C MET A 162 -3.40 -9.28 26.93
N ARG A 163 -3.85 -8.20 26.28
CA ARG A 163 -4.91 -7.34 26.79
C ARG A 163 -6.19 -7.73 26.07
N ASP A 164 -7.13 -8.29 26.82
CA ASP A 164 -8.45 -8.57 26.30
C ASP A 164 -9.33 -7.31 26.38
N ASP A 165 -10.38 -7.26 25.56
CA ASP A 165 -11.26 -6.09 25.51
C ASP A 165 -11.93 -5.83 26.87
N MET A 166 -12.21 -6.89 27.64
CA MET A 166 -12.84 -6.79 28.96
C MET A 166 -11.91 -6.17 30.01
N THR A 167 -10.63 -6.46 29.96
CA THR A 167 -9.61 -5.96 30.87
C THR A 167 -9.33 -4.49 30.58
N ILE A 168 -9.32 -4.07 29.31
CA ILE A 168 -9.27 -2.65 28.91
C ILE A 168 -10.52 -1.88 29.37
N ILE A 169 -11.71 -2.45 29.19
CA ILE A 169 -12.98 -1.81 29.59
C ILE A 169 -13.04 -1.62 31.11
N ASN A 170 -12.66 -2.63 31.88
CA ASN A 170 -12.66 -2.56 33.34
C ASN A 170 -11.63 -1.55 33.86
N GLU A 171 -10.44 -1.49 33.27
CA GLU A 171 -9.41 -0.52 33.66
C GLU A 171 -9.83 0.92 33.36
N LYS A 172 -10.45 1.17 32.19
CA LYS A 172 -11.05 2.47 31.86
C LYS A 172 -12.16 2.86 32.83
N MET A 173 -13.06 1.94 33.17
CA MET A 173 -14.12 2.19 34.16
C MET A 173 -13.56 2.52 35.54
N ASN A 174 -12.54 1.78 35.99
CA ASN A 174 -11.95 1.99 37.30
C ASN A 174 -11.20 3.33 37.38
N ARG A 175 -10.48 3.71 36.32
CA ARG A 175 -9.83 5.02 36.23
C ARG A 175 -10.84 6.18 36.19
N ALA A 176 -11.93 6.03 35.44
CA ALA A 176 -13.00 7.04 35.38
C ALA A 176 -13.69 7.22 36.74
N ARG A 177 -13.93 6.13 37.48
CA ARG A 177 -14.49 6.16 38.83
C ARG A 177 -13.55 6.85 39.82
N LYS A 178 -12.25 6.54 39.76
CA LYS A 178 -11.25 7.17 40.64
C LYS A 178 -11.13 8.68 40.41
N LEU A 179 -11.15 9.12 39.15
CA LEU A 179 -11.15 10.56 38.81
C LEU A 179 -12.43 11.28 39.25
N ALA A 180 -13.57 10.59 39.30
CA ALA A 180 -14.83 11.16 39.80
C ALA A 180 -14.85 11.29 41.34
N ASP A 181 -14.09 10.47 42.05
CA ASP A 181 -14.00 10.48 43.52
C ASP A 181 -12.92 11.45 44.04
N GLU A 182 -11.84 11.64 43.27
CA GLU A 182 -10.75 12.59 43.57
C GLU A 182 -11.10 14.05 43.23
N GLY A 183 -12.24 14.30 42.57
CA GLY A 183 -12.75 15.63 42.22
C GLY A 183 -13.77 16.21 43.20
N LYS A 184 -13.87 15.66 44.42
CA LYS A 184 -14.83 16.07 45.45
C LYS A 184 -14.16 16.67 46.68
#